data_AF-A0A8T3LHC1-F1
#
_entry.id   AF-A0A8T3LHC1-F1
#
_cell.length_a   1.000
_cell.length_b   1.000
_cell.length_c   1.000
_cell.angle_alpha   90.00
_cell.angle_beta   90.00
_cell.angle_gamma   90.00
#
_symmetry.space_group_name_H-M   'P 1'
#
loop_
_entity.id
_entity.type
_entity.pdbx_description
1 polymer ?
#
loop_
_entity_poly.entity_id
_entity_poly.type
_entity_poly.pdbx_seq_one_letter_code
_entity_poly.pdbx_strand_id
1 'polypeptide(L)'
;DRDQPLYVQYGTWLWKALHLDFGISFASQRPVLDDMLNFLPATLELAGAALVLILLTSVPLGIWAARHRDRLPDFAVRFIAFLGVSMPNFWLAFLLVMAFSVYLQWLPAMG
;
A
#
# COMPACT_ATOMS: atom_id res chain seq x y z
N ASP A 1 28.02 -22.26 10.63
CA ASP A 1 27.28 -21.25 9.82
C ASP A 1 26.96 -19.95 10.54
N ARG A 2 26.51 -19.92 11.80
CA ARG A 2 26.21 -18.66 12.52
C ARG A 2 27.44 -17.87 13.03
N ASP A 3 28.63 -18.44 12.98
CA ASP A 3 29.85 -17.84 13.54
C ASP A 3 30.63 -16.95 12.55
N GLN A 4 30.11 -16.77 11.33
CA GLN A 4 30.75 -15.92 10.33
C GLN A 4 30.40 -14.44 10.55
N PRO A 5 31.30 -13.50 10.19
CA PRO A 5 30.98 -12.08 10.23
C PRO A 5 29.70 -11.74 9.45
N LEU A 6 28.89 -10.80 9.94
CA LEU A 6 27.59 -10.45 9.36
C LEU A 6 27.64 -10.10 7.87
N TYR A 7 28.71 -9.44 7.43
CA TYR A 7 28.88 -9.08 6.02
C TYR A 7 29.05 -10.31 5.11
N VAL A 8 29.67 -11.39 5.62
CA VAL A 8 29.80 -12.66 4.87
C VAL A 8 28.45 -13.35 4.79
N GLN A 9 27.71 -13.41 5.89
CA GLN A 9 26.36 -14.00 5.92
C GLN A 9 25.41 -13.29 4.96
N TYR A 10 25.41 -11.95 4.98
CA TYR A 10 24.62 -11.14 4.05
C TYR A 10 25.06 -11.34 2.60
N GLY A 11 26.37 -11.38 2.33
CA GLY A 11 26.90 -11.64 0.99
C GLY A 11 26.48 -13.01 0.43
N THR A 12 26.55 -14.06 1.26
CA THR A 12 26.08 -15.40 0.87
C THR A 12 24.57 -15.45 0.66
N TRP A 13 23.79 -14.81 1.54
CA TRP A 13 22.33 -14.72 1.36
C TRP A 13 21.97 -13.96 0.08
N LEU A 14 22.63 -12.83 -0.19
CA LEU A 14 22.39 -12.04 -1.39
C LEU A 14 22.74 -12.84 -2.66
N TRP A 15 23.86 -13.57 -2.65
CA TRP A 15 24.22 -14.45 -3.77
C TRP A 15 23.13 -15.49 -4.04
N LYS A 16 22.58 -16.14 -3.00
CA LYS A 16 21.48 -17.09 -3.13
C LYS A 16 20.19 -16.41 -3.61
N ALA A 17 19.85 -15.25 -3.07
CA ALA A 17 18.67 -14.48 -3.45
C ALA A 17 18.68 -14.07 -4.93
N LEU A 18 19.86 -13.73 -5.48
CA LEU A 18 20.02 -13.46 -6.91
C LEU A 18 19.76 -14.68 -7.80
N HIS A 19 19.88 -15.89 -7.24
CA HIS A 19 19.52 -17.16 -7.87
C HIS A 19 18.12 -17.64 -7.47
N LEU A 20 17.27 -16.74 -6.95
CA LEU A 20 15.90 -17.01 -6.49
C LEU A 20 15.79 -17.95 -5.27
N ASP A 21 16.90 -18.20 -4.57
CA ASP A 21 16.90 -18.91 -3.30
C ASP A 21 16.91 -17.91 -2.13
N PHE A 22 15.72 -17.61 -1.62
CA PHE A 22 15.52 -16.73 -0.47
C PHE A 22 15.62 -17.46 0.88
N GLY A 23 15.85 -18.78 0.87
CA GLY A 23 15.88 -19.62 2.05
C GLY A 23 14.49 -19.91 2.63
N ILE A 24 14.48 -20.36 3.89
CA ILE A 24 13.29 -20.77 4.63
C ILE A 24 12.84 -19.65 5.57
N SER A 25 11.55 -19.34 5.54
CA SER A 25 10.91 -18.38 6.43
C SER A 25 10.92 -18.87 7.88
N PHE A 26 11.34 -18.01 8.80
CA PHE A 26 11.29 -18.31 10.24
C PHE A 26 9.84 -18.46 10.76
N ALA A 27 8.88 -17.77 10.14
CA ALA A 27 7.48 -17.76 10.57
C ALA A 27 6.68 -18.96 10.03
N SER A 28 6.80 -19.24 8.73
CA SER A 28 6.00 -20.28 8.06
C SER A 28 6.73 -21.63 7.94
N GLN A 29 8.04 -21.67 8.20
CA GLN A 29 8.90 -22.85 8.02
C GLN A 29 8.88 -23.41 6.58
N ARG A 30 8.57 -22.56 5.59
CA ARG A 30 8.51 -22.87 4.15
C ARG A 30 9.48 -22.01 3.35
N PRO A 31 9.80 -22.38 2.10
CA PRO A 31 10.56 -21.50 1.21
C PRO A 31 9.90 -20.11 1.11
N VAL A 32 10.68 -19.06 1.33
CA VAL A 32 10.16 -17.66 1.29
C VAL A 32 9.56 -17.34 -0.08
N LEU A 33 10.11 -17.92 -1.16
CA LEU A 33 9.59 -17.75 -2.51
C LEU A 33 8.14 -18.22 -2.64
N ASP A 34 7.78 -19.34 -2.01
CA ASP A 34 6.42 -19.88 -2.05
C ASP A 34 5.44 -18.94 -1.35
N ASP A 35 5.84 -18.39 -0.19
CA ASP A 35 5.04 -17.39 0.52
C ASP A 35 4.85 -16.12 -0.32
N MET A 36 5.93 -15.62 -0.95
CA MET A 36 5.86 -14.44 -1.83
C MET A 36 4.89 -14.67 -3.00
N LEU A 37 4.98 -15.82 -3.66
CA LEU A 37 4.09 -16.18 -4.77
C LEU A 37 2.64 -16.37 -4.33
N ASN A 38 2.41 -16.83 -3.09
CA ASN A 38 1.07 -16.97 -2.54
C ASN A 38 0.39 -15.60 -2.26
N PHE A 39 1.16 -14.59 -1.82
CA PHE A 39 0.62 -13.24 -1.55
C PHE A 39 0.63 -12.31 -2.77
N LEU A 40 1.40 -12.64 -3.81
CA LEU A 40 1.54 -11.82 -5.00
C LEU A 40 0.20 -11.55 -5.72
N PRO A 41 -0.69 -12.54 -5.96
CA PRO A 41 -1.98 -12.31 -6.62
C PRO A 41 -2.84 -11.29 -5.86
N ALA A 42 -2.98 -11.46 -4.53
CA ALA A 42 -3.75 -10.55 -3.70
C ALA A 42 -3.20 -9.12 -3.74
N THR A 43 -1.86 -8.98 -3.74
CA THR A 43 -1.21 -7.67 -3.87
C THR A 43 -1.49 -7.02 -5.23
N LEU A 44 -1.44 -7.81 -6.31
CA LEU A 44 -1.72 -7.34 -7.67
C LEU A 44 -3.19 -6.95 -7.84
N GLU A 45 -4.12 -7.73 -7.29
CA GLU A 45 -5.54 -7.41 -7.29
C GLU A 45 -5.82 -6.09 -6.56
N LEU A 46 -5.26 -5.92 -5.36
CA LEU A 46 -5.40 -4.68 -4.59
C LEU A 46 -4.78 -3.49 -5.31
N ALA A 47 -3.56 -3.63 -5.83
CA ALA A 47 -2.88 -2.56 -6.58
C ALA A 47 -3.63 -2.20 -7.88
N GLY A 48 -4.13 -3.20 -8.60
CA GLY A 48 -4.90 -3.01 -9.82
C GLY A 48 -6.22 -2.29 -9.56
N ALA A 49 -6.99 -2.73 -8.54
CA ALA A 49 -8.23 -2.07 -8.15
C ALA A 49 -7.99 -0.62 -7.70
N ALA A 50 -6.94 -0.39 -6.89
CA ALA A 50 -6.56 0.95 -6.46
C ALA A 50 -6.19 1.85 -7.65
N LEU A 51 -5.42 1.34 -8.62
CA LEU A 51 -5.04 2.10 -9.82
C LEU A 51 -6.28 2.52 -10.64
N VAL A 52 -7.22 1.60 -10.86
CA VAL A 52 -8.46 1.91 -11.58
C VAL A 52 -9.25 2.99 -10.86
N LEU A 53 -9.43 2.88 -9.55
CA LEU A 53 -10.12 3.90 -8.75
C LEU A 53 -9.41 5.26 -8.84
N ILE A 54 -8.10 5.29 -8.68
CA ILE A 54 -7.29 6.51 -8.77
C ILE A 54 -7.49 7.18 -10.13
N LEU A 55 -7.43 6.43 -11.24
CA LEU A 55 -7.60 7.00 -12.57
C LEU A 55 -9.03 7.52 -12.78
N LEU A 56 -10.04 6.76 -12.35
CA LEU A 56 -11.45 7.14 -12.49
C LEU A 56 -11.83 8.37 -11.66
N THR A 57 -11.21 8.59 -10.50
CA THR A 57 -11.54 9.74 -9.65
C THR A 57 -10.62 10.92 -9.88
N SER A 58 -9.30 10.69 -9.91
CA SER A 58 -8.30 11.75 -9.89
C SER A 58 -8.18 12.45 -11.22
N VAL A 59 -8.33 11.73 -12.35
CA VAL A 59 -8.25 12.35 -13.68
C VAL A 59 -9.44 13.31 -13.91
N PRO A 60 -10.71 12.91 -13.70
CA PRO A 60 -11.83 13.83 -13.85
C PRO A 60 -11.78 15.00 -12.86
N LEU A 61 -11.45 14.75 -11.59
CA LEU A 61 -11.32 15.81 -10.58
C LEU A 61 -10.20 16.79 -10.94
N GLY A 62 -9.07 16.29 -11.43
CA GLY A 62 -7.95 17.12 -11.89
C GLY A 62 -8.31 17.98 -13.10
N ILE A 63 -9.00 17.41 -14.10
CA ILE A 63 -9.50 18.14 -15.26
C ILE A 63 -10.52 19.21 -14.83
N TRP A 64 -11.43 18.87 -13.91
CA TRP A 64 -12.45 19.78 -13.41
C TRP A 64 -11.86 20.95 -12.63
N ALA A 65 -10.89 20.68 -11.76
CA ALA A 65 -10.12 21.70 -11.04
C ALA A 65 -9.34 22.61 -12.02
N ALA A 66 -8.64 22.03 -12.99
CA ALA A 66 -7.87 22.78 -13.98
C ALA A 66 -8.75 23.71 -14.83
N ARG A 67 -9.96 23.26 -15.20
CA ARG A 67 -10.93 24.09 -15.92
C ARG A 67 -11.47 25.27 -15.08
N HIS A 68 -11.55 25.11 -13.76
CA HIS A 68 -12.04 26.11 -12.81
C HIS A 68 -10.91 26.65 -11.93
N ARG A 69 -9.76 26.88 -12.55
CA ARG A 69 -8.56 27.37 -11.87
C ARG A 69 -8.87 28.61 -11.02
N ASP A 70 -8.35 28.64 -9.80
CA ASP A 70 -8.51 29.73 -8.83
C ASP A 70 -9.98 30.02 -8.45
N ARG A 71 -10.86 29.03 -8.64
CA ARG A 71 -12.27 29.05 -8.17
C ARG A 71 -12.48 27.99 -7.09
N LEU A 72 -13.68 28.01 -6.49
CA LEU A 72 -14.07 27.06 -5.43
C LEU A 72 -13.81 25.58 -5.77
N PRO A 73 -14.11 25.08 -6.99
CA PRO A 73 -13.77 23.70 -7.38
C PRO A 73 -12.29 23.34 -7.25
N ASP A 74 -11.40 24.21 -7.72
CA ASP A 74 -9.95 24.01 -7.66
C ASP A 74 -9.47 24.00 -6.20
N PHE A 75 -9.94 24.97 -5.39
CA PHE A 75 -9.60 25.03 -3.97
C PHE A 75 -10.06 23.79 -3.20
N ALA A 76 -11.28 23.29 -3.47
CA ALA A 76 -11.82 22.09 -2.83
C ALA A 76 -11.00 20.84 -3.16
N VAL A 77 -10.67 20.63 -4.43
CA VAL A 77 -9.84 19.48 -4.86
C VAL A 77 -8.45 19.56 -4.25
N ARG A 78 -7.81 20.73 -4.25
CA ARG A 78 -6.49 20.93 -3.66
C ARG A 78 -6.49 20.72 -2.15
N PHE A 79 -7.54 21.18 -1.46
CA PHE A 79 -7.68 20.97 -0.02
C PHE A 79 -7.82 19.49 0.34
N ILE A 80 -8.69 18.75 -0.36
CA ILE A 80 -8.86 17.30 -0.14
C ILE A 80 -7.54 16.55 -0.42
N ALA A 81 -6.87 16.87 -1.54
CA ALA A 81 -5.57 16.27 -1.86
C ALA A 81 -4.52 16.57 -0.77
N PHE A 82 -4.49 17.80 -0.26
CA PHE A 82 -3.58 18.20 0.80
C PHE A 82 -3.83 17.45 2.10
N LEU A 83 -5.10 17.27 2.51
CA LEU A 83 -5.43 16.46 3.69
C LEU A 83 -4.95 15.01 3.53
N GLY A 84 -5.18 14.41 2.37
CA GLY A 84 -4.74 13.04 2.09
C GLY A 84 -3.22 12.87 2.14
N VAL A 85 -2.46 13.83 1.62
CA VAL A 85 -0.98 13.76 1.58
C VAL A 85 -0.34 14.13 2.92
N SER A 86 -0.96 15.02 3.69
CA SER A 86 -0.37 15.56 4.93
C SER A 86 -0.63 14.69 6.16
N MET A 87 -1.66 13.84 6.12
CA MET A 87 -1.99 12.96 7.23
C MET A 87 -1.14 11.69 7.20
N PRO A 88 -0.64 11.21 8.35
CA PRO A 88 -0.05 9.88 8.43
C PRO A 88 -1.06 8.80 8.04
N ASN A 89 -0.66 7.85 7.19
CA ASN A 89 -1.54 6.79 6.67
C ASN A 89 -2.26 6.01 7.78
N PHE A 90 -1.57 5.66 8.86
CA PHE A 90 -2.17 4.92 9.99
C PHE A 90 -3.29 5.73 10.67
N TRP A 91 -3.12 7.05 10.78
CA TRP A 91 -4.07 7.94 11.43
C TRP A 91 -5.31 8.12 10.56
N LEU A 92 -5.11 8.31 9.25
CA LEU A 92 -6.20 8.36 8.28
C LEU A 92 -6.99 7.05 8.27
N ALA A 93 -6.32 5.89 8.27
CA ALA A 93 -6.98 4.59 8.35
C ALA A 93 -7.86 4.47 9.61
N PHE A 94 -7.35 4.89 10.76
CA PHE A 94 -8.12 4.90 12.01
C PHE A 94 -9.37 5.80 11.92
N LEU A 95 -9.24 7.01 11.37
CA LEU A 95 -10.38 7.90 11.17
C LEU A 95 -11.42 7.33 10.21
N LEU A 96 -10.98 6.69 9.12
CA LEU A 96 -11.88 6.05 8.17
C LEU A 96 -12.63 4.88 8.79
N VAL A 97 -11.97 4.02 9.57
CA VAL A 97 -12.65 2.95 10.32
C VAL A 97 -13.67 3.53 11.29
N MET A 98 -13.31 4.57 12.05
CA MET A 98 -14.23 5.19 12.99
C MET A 98 -15.45 5.81 12.28
N ALA A 99 -15.24 6.52 11.17
CA ALA A 99 -16.33 7.10 10.40
C ALA A 99 -17.25 6.02 9.79
N PHE A 100 -16.69 5.11 8.99
CA PHE A 100 -17.48 4.18 8.19
C PHE A 100 -17.98 2.97 8.95
N SER A 101 -17.27 2.52 9.99
CA SER A 101 -17.65 1.35 10.76
C SER A 101 -18.39 1.67 12.04
N VAL A 102 -17.91 2.66 12.82
CA VAL A 102 -18.49 2.95 14.13
C VAL A 102 -19.70 3.89 14.00
N TYR A 103 -19.53 5.02 13.32
CA TYR A 103 -20.60 6.02 13.22
C TYR A 103 -21.62 5.71 12.12
N LEU A 104 -21.16 5.41 10.90
CA LEU A 104 -22.05 5.17 9.76
C LEU A 104 -22.53 3.71 9.68
N GLN A 105 -21.81 2.77 10.28
CA GLN A 105 -22.10 1.32 10.25
C GLN A 105 -22.26 0.75 8.82
N TRP A 106 -21.57 1.33 7.84
CA TRP A 106 -21.62 0.87 6.44
C TRP A 106 -20.73 -0.34 6.20
N LEU A 107 -19.65 -0.46 6.97
CA LEU A 107 -18.62 -1.48 6.78
C LEU A 107 -18.27 -2.11 8.14
N PRO A 108 -18.00 -3.43 8.21
CA PRO A 108 -17.49 -4.04 9.43
C PRO A 108 -16.08 -3.50 9.75
N ALA A 109 -15.77 -3.38 11.04
CA ALA A 109 -14.49 -2.80 11.49
C ALA A 109 -13.30 -3.72 11.20
N MET A 110 -13.58 -5.02 11.09
CA MET A 110 -12.65 -6.05 10.68
C MET A 110 -13.42 -7.01 9.75
N GLY A 111 -12.79 -7.32 8.61
CA GLY A 111 -13.25 -8.37 7.69
C GLY A 111 -12.60 -9.70 8.02
#